data_AF-A0A6G3WWH4-F1
#
_entry.id   AF-A0A6G3WWH4-F1
#
_cell.length_a   1.000
_cell.length_b   1.000
_cell.length_c   1.000
_cell.angle_alpha   90.00
_cell.angle_beta   90.00
_cell.angle_gamma   90.00
#
_symmetry.space_group_name_H-M   'P 1'
#
loop_
_entity.id
_entity.type
_entity.pdbx_description
1 polymer ?
#
loop_
_entity_poly.entity_id
_entity_poly.type
_entity_poly.pdbx_seq_one_letter_code
_entity_poly.pdbx_strand_id
1 'polypeptide(L)'
;FADSADPDAGLLGFRKVSDALGKTPWYLRLLRDEGAAAENLARVLSAGRLAPDLLMRAPEAVTILGDPEGLVPRTRAHLEQEILAAVGRAGDAESAVAVVRGVRRRELFRTTAADLIDSYGTEDNPAEQDLGALVDRVGSAVSDLNAATVAGALRAAVRARWGDTLPTRFAVIGMGRFGGHELGYGS
;
A
#
# COMPACT_ATOMS: atom_id res chain seq x y z
N PHE A 1 -19.94 9.97 -1.58
CA PHE A 1 -20.54 8.68 -2.00
C PHE A 1 -21.56 8.86 -3.12
N ALA A 2 -22.58 9.72 -2.99
CA ALA A 2 -23.63 9.86 -4.00
C ALA A 2 -23.11 10.17 -5.41
N ASP A 3 -22.05 10.98 -5.51
CA ASP A 3 -21.44 11.40 -6.78
C ASP A 3 -20.35 10.44 -7.29
N SER A 4 -20.25 9.23 -6.73
CA SER A 4 -19.22 8.25 -7.08
C SER A 4 -19.73 7.15 -8.02
N ALA A 5 -18.80 6.40 -8.61
CA ALA A 5 -19.12 5.33 -9.56
C ALA A 5 -19.95 4.18 -8.95
N ASP A 6 -19.70 3.82 -7.67
CA ASP A 6 -20.48 2.83 -6.92
C ASP A 6 -20.72 3.30 -5.47
N PRO A 7 -21.80 4.08 -5.25
CA PRO A 7 -22.12 4.63 -3.93
C PRO A 7 -22.44 3.54 -2.88
N ASP A 8 -23.14 2.49 -3.28
CA ASP A 8 -23.60 1.42 -2.39
C ASP A 8 -22.43 0.56 -1.91
N ALA A 9 -21.51 0.19 -2.82
CA ALA A 9 -20.30 -0.50 -2.43
C ALA A 9 -19.42 0.37 -1.52
N GLY A 10 -19.33 1.67 -1.80
CA GLY A 10 -18.62 2.64 -0.95
C GLY A 10 -19.17 2.69 0.47
N LEU A 11 -20.49 2.81 0.62
CA LEU A 11 -21.15 2.83 1.94
C LEU A 11 -20.97 1.51 2.70
N LEU A 12 -21.06 0.37 2.00
CA LEU A 12 -20.80 -0.93 2.61
C LEU A 12 -19.34 -1.04 3.07
N GLY A 13 -18.39 -0.59 2.26
CA GLY A 13 -16.97 -0.51 2.61
C GLY A 13 -16.74 0.37 3.85
N PHE A 14 -17.36 1.56 3.87
CA PHE A 14 -17.24 2.51 4.96
C PHE A 14 -17.77 1.94 6.27
N ARG A 15 -18.93 1.26 6.22
CA ARG A 15 -19.46 0.53 7.39
C ARG A 15 -18.47 -0.50 7.90
N LYS A 16 -17.92 -1.35 7.03
CA LYS A 16 -16.98 -2.42 7.45
C LYS A 16 -15.71 -1.85 8.07
N VAL A 17 -15.14 -0.79 7.50
CA VAL A 17 -13.98 -0.08 8.07
C VAL A 17 -14.35 0.53 9.42
N SER A 18 -15.51 1.15 9.53
CA SER A 18 -16.01 1.72 10.78
C SER A 18 -16.32 0.66 11.85
N ASP A 19 -16.77 -0.54 11.48
CA ASP A 19 -16.95 -1.64 12.41
C ASP A 19 -15.60 -2.14 12.95
N ALA A 20 -14.55 -2.15 12.10
CA ALA A 20 -13.20 -2.55 12.48
C ALA A 20 -12.48 -1.51 13.34
N LEU A 21 -12.66 -0.21 13.04
CA LEU A 21 -11.90 0.89 13.64
C LEU A 21 -12.73 1.80 14.56
N GLY A 22 -14.04 1.67 14.62
CA GLY A 22 -14.92 2.64 15.31
C GLY A 22 -14.70 2.75 16.81
N LYS A 23 -13.98 1.78 17.42
CA LYS A 23 -13.56 1.82 18.83
C LYS A 23 -12.20 2.50 19.03
N THR A 24 -11.52 2.92 17.96
CA THR A 24 -10.22 3.60 18.04
C THR A 24 -10.45 5.12 18.05
N PRO A 25 -10.06 5.83 19.14
CA PRO A 25 -10.33 7.27 19.25
C PRO A 25 -9.72 8.12 18.13
N TRP A 26 -8.61 7.65 17.54
CA TRP A 26 -7.97 8.36 16.44
C TRP A 26 -8.79 8.30 15.15
N TYR A 27 -9.50 7.20 14.86
CA TYR A 27 -10.28 7.05 13.63
C TYR A 27 -11.49 8.00 13.61
N LEU A 28 -12.18 8.12 14.75
CA LEU A 28 -13.29 9.06 14.86
C LEU A 28 -12.80 10.52 14.80
N ARG A 29 -11.63 10.83 15.36
CA ARG A 29 -11.01 12.16 15.22
C ARG A 29 -10.63 12.44 13.77
N LEU A 30 -10.02 11.49 13.09
CA LEU A 30 -9.69 11.61 11.67
C LEU A 30 -10.93 11.98 10.84
N LEU A 31 -12.03 11.25 11.00
CA LEU A 31 -13.26 11.53 10.25
C LEU A 31 -13.94 12.85 10.64
N ARG A 32 -13.79 13.30 11.89
CA ARG A 32 -14.43 14.51 12.41
C ARG A 32 -13.62 15.78 12.08
N ASP A 33 -12.31 15.70 12.21
CA ASP A 33 -11.40 16.84 12.21
C ASP A 33 -10.72 17.02 10.83
N GLU A 34 -10.67 15.97 10.00
CA GLU A 34 -10.03 15.99 8.67
C GLU A 34 -11.03 15.64 7.55
N GLY A 35 -11.79 16.64 7.10
CA GLY A 35 -12.81 16.47 6.05
C GLY A 35 -12.25 15.88 4.74
N ALA A 36 -11.05 16.29 4.34
CA ALA A 36 -10.35 15.75 3.18
C ALA A 36 -10.06 14.24 3.31
N ALA A 37 -9.70 13.78 4.51
CA ALA A 37 -9.44 12.36 4.76
C ALA A 37 -10.72 11.52 4.62
N ALA A 38 -11.85 12.03 5.13
CA ALA A 38 -13.15 11.38 5.00
C ALA A 38 -13.63 11.34 3.54
N GLU A 39 -13.39 12.41 2.77
CA GLU A 39 -13.71 12.45 1.35
C GLU A 39 -12.84 11.49 0.54
N ASN A 40 -11.52 11.49 0.77
CA ASN A 40 -10.58 10.56 0.16
C ASN A 40 -10.97 9.10 0.46
N LEU A 41 -11.36 8.81 1.70
CA LEU A 41 -11.86 7.50 2.09
C LEU A 41 -13.12 7.13 1.29
N ALA A 42 -14.07 8.05 1.15
CA ALA A 42 -15.27 7.81 0.37
C ALA A 42 -14.96 7.53 -1.11
N ARG A 43 -14.07 8.30 -1.72
CA ARG A 43 -13.62 8.12 -3.12
C ARG A 43 -12.94 6.77 -3.32
N VAL A 44 -11.97 6.44 -2.47
CA VAL A 44 -11.22 5.17 -2.52
C VAL A 44 -12.16 3.97 -2.34
N LEU A 45 -13.14 4.08 -1.43
CA LEU A 45 -14.07 2.99 -1.17
C LEU A 45 -15.09 2.76 -2.29
N SER A 46 -15.41 3.81 -3.05
CA SER A 46 -16.37 3.76 -4.16
C SER A 46 -15.74 3.51 -5.53
N ALA A 47 -14.41 3.49 -5.65
CA ALA A 47 -13.73 3.40 -6.93
C ALA A 47 -13.59 1.96 -7.49
N GLY A 48 -14.02 0.94 -6.75
CA GLY A 48 -13.95 -0.46 -7.16
C GLY A 48 -13.59 -1.38 -6.00
N ARG A 49 -13.17 -2.62 -6.29
CA ARG A 49 -12.94 -3.65 -5.27
C ARG A 49 -11.54 -3.66 -4.66
N LEU A 50 -10.52 -3.31 -5.45
CA LEU A 50 -9.12 -3.50 -5.05
C LEU A 50 -8.76 -2.73 -3.77
N ALA A 51 -9.02 -1.42 -3.74
CA ALA A 51 -8.64 -0.58 -2.61
C ALA A 51 -9.41 -0.96 -1.32
N PRO A 52 -10.75 -1.15 -1.35
CA PRO A 52 -11.48 -1.71 -0.22
C PRO A 52 -10.94 -3.04 0.28
N ASP A 53 -10.65 -3.99 -0.61
CA ASP A 53 -10.15 -5.32 -0.21
C ASP A 53 -8.78 -5.24 0.47
N LEU A 54 -7.90 -4.34 0.02
CA LEU A 54 -6.63 -4.07 0.68
C LEU A 54 -6.84 -3.44 2.06
N LEU A 55 -7.73 -2.44 2.15
CA LEU A 55 -8.04 -1.75 3.40
C LEU A 55 -8.70 -2.66 4.42
N MET A 56 -9.60 -3.55 4.01
CA MET A 56 -10.23 -4.52 4.91
C MET A 56 -9.23 -5.51 5.53
N ARG A 57 -8.09 -5.73 4.86
CA ARG A 57 -7.00 -6.58 5.36
C ARG A 57 -6.00 -5.83 6.23
N ALA A 58 -6.03 -4.50 6.22
CA ALA A 58 -5.17 -3.61 7.00
C ALA A 58 -5.90 -2.27 7.28
N PRO A 59 -6.94 -2.25 8.14
CA PRO A 59 -7.78 -1.07 8.32
C PRO A 59 -7.00 0.17 8.80
N GLU A 60 -5.93 -0.04 9.58
CA GLU A 60 -5.02 1.02 10.03
C GLU A 60 -4.41 1.84 8.89
N ALA A 61 -4.37 1.32 7.66
CA ALA A 61 -3.90 2.04 6.47
C ALA A 61 -4.80 3.24 6.11
N VAL A 62 -6.01 3.37 6.70
CA VAL A 62 -6.82 4.60 6.60
C VAL A 62 -6.05 5.85 7.02
N THR A 63 -5.11 5.73 7.97
CA THR A 63 -4.27 6.85 8.42
C THR A 63 -3.49 7.52 7.28
N ILE A 64 -3.19 6.77 6.22
CA ILE A 64 -2.50 7.27 5.02
C ILE A 64 -3.32 8.36 4.32
N LEU A 65 -4.65 8.30 4.42
CA LEU A 65 -5.55 9.25 3.74
C LEU A 65 -5.65 10.61 4.45
N GLY A 66 -5.24 10.69 5.71
CA GLY A 66 -5.20 11.94 6.49
C GLY A 66 -3.83 12.59 6.58
N ASP A 67 -2.77 11.87 6.19
CA ASP A 67 -1.42 12.42 6.14
C ASP A 67 -1.23 13.20 4.82
N PRO A 68 -0.83 14.49 4.86
CA PRO A 68 -0.57 15.30 3.65
C PRO A 68 0.43 14.67 2.68
N GLU A 69 1.43 13.94 3.19
CA GLU A 69 2.41 13.19 2.38
C GLU A 69 2.10 11.69 2.35
N GLY A 70 0.94 11.30 2.88
CA GLY A 70 0.51 9.93 3.01
C GLY A 70 0.38 9.24 1.66
N LEU A 71 -0.12 9.90 0.63
CA LEU A 71 -0.33 9.25 -0.66
C LEU A 71 0.95 9.10 -1.51
N VAL A 72 2.06 9.70 -1.11
CA VAL A 72 3.32 9.63 -1.87
C VAL A 72 3.92 8.22 -1.77
N PRO A 73 4.10 7.48 -2.90
CA PRO A 73 4.74 6.18 -2.87
C PRO A 73 6.14 6.24 -2.28
N ARG A 74 6.48 5.26 -1.44
CA ARG A 74 7.79 5.20 -0.79
C ARG A 74 8.86 4.72 -1.75
N THR A 75 10.06 5.27 -1.63
CA THR A 75 11.20 4.84 -2.43
C THR A 75 11.61 3.42 -2.09
N ARG A 76 12.18 2.70 -3.07
CA ARG A 76 12.74 1.36 -2.85
C ARG A 76 13.65 1.27 -1.64
N ALA A 77 14.56 2.21 -1.47
CA ALA A 77 15.52 2.21 -0.35
C ALA A 77 14.81 2.28 1.00
N HIS A 78 13.77 3.11 1.12
CA HIS A 78 12.98 3.22 2.34
C HIS A 78 12.22 1.91 2.63
N LEU A 79 11.60 1.33 1.60
CA LEU A 79 10.87 0.06 1.71
C LEU A 79 11.79 -1.09 2.12
N GLU A 80 12.96 -1.21 1.47
CA GLU A 80 13.96 -2.22 1.81
C GLU A 80 14.46 -2.05 3.24
N GLN A 81 14.77 -0.82 3.67
CA GLN A 81 15.20 -0.55 5.03
C GLN A 81 14.13 -0.94 6.06
N GLU A 82 12.88 -0.53 5.86
CA GLU A 82 11.77 -0.88 6.76
C GLU A 82 11.59 -2.40 6.85
N ILE A 83 11.50 -3.06 5.69
CA ILE A 83 11.27 -4.50 5.59
C ILE A 83 12.42 -5.27 6.24
N LEU A 84 13.68 -4.95 5.94
CA LEU A 84 14.83 -5.66 6.48
C LEU A 84 14.95 -5.47 8.00
N ALA A 85 14.66 -4.26 8.50
CA ALA A 85 14.63 -4.01 9.94
C ALA A 85 13.52 -4.81 10.63
N ALA A 86 12.33 -4.90 10.02
CA ALA A 86 11.20 -5.64 10.55
C ALA A 86 11.44 -7.17 10.53
N VAL A 87 12.02 -7.69 9.45
CA VAL A 87 12.48 -9.09 9.34
C VAL A 87 13.56 -9.41 10.38
N GLY A 88 14.44 -8.47 10.70
CA GLY A 88 15.47 -8.63 11.74
C GLY A 88 14.89 -8.80 13.15
N ARG A 89 13.75 -8.16 13.44
CA ARG A 89 13.05 -8.24 14.74
C ARG A 89 12.12 -9.44 14.87
N ALA A 90 11.77 -10.09 13.77
CA ALA A 90 10.89 -11.26 13.79
C ALA A 90 11.59 -12.47 14.42
N GLY A 91 10.81 -13.23 15.21
CA GLY A 91 11.30 -14.41 15.94
C GLY A 91 11.60 -15.62 15.05
N ASP A 92 10.86 -15.77 13.96
CA ASP A 92 11.02 -16.86 12.99
C ASP A 92 10.72 -16.39 11.55
N ALA A 93 10.97 -17.26 10.58
CA ALA A 93 10.75 -16.95 9.16
C ALA A 93 9.27 -16.74 8.81
N GLU A 94 8.34 -17.45 9.46
CA GLU A 94 6.92 -17.31 9.17
C GLU A 94 6.42 -15.93 9.59
N SER A 95 6.76 -15.51 10.82
CA SER A 95 6.52 -14.18 11.36
C SER A 95 7.19 -13.10 10.52
N ALA A 96 8.43 -13.33 10.07
CA ALA A 96 9.14 -12.41 9.19
C ALA A 96 8.41 -12.20 7.86
N VAL A 97 7.96 -13.28 7.22
CA VAL A 97 7.19 -13.21 5.97
C VAL A 97 5.82 -12.56 6.19
N ALA A 98 5.17 -12.82 7.32
CA ALA A 98 3.90 -12.16 7.68
C ALA A 98 4.06 -10.64 7.77
N VAL A 99 5.15 -10.17 8.39
CA VAL A 99 5.48 -8.74 8.50
C VAL A 99 5.78 -8.14 7.12
N VAL A 100 6.58 -8.81 6.28
CA VAL A 100 6.83 -8.38 4.88
C VAL A 100 5.52 -8.22 4.12
N ARG A 101 4.60 -9.17 4.24
CA ARG A 101 3.26 -9.11 3.61
C ARG A 101 2.39 -7.99 4.20
N GLY A 102 2.59 -7.62 5.47
CA GLY A 102 1.97 -6.47 6.10
C GLY A 102 2.38 -5.16 5.40
N VAL A 103 3.70 -4.92 5.30
CA VAL A 103 4.25 -3.76 4.60
C VAL A 103 3.78 -3.73 3.15
N ARG A 104 3.86 -4.86 2.43
CA ARG A 104 3.38 -4.94 1.04
C ARG A 104 1.92 -4.54 0.89
N ARG A 105 1.02 -5.00 1.77
CA ARG A 105 -0.40 -4.64 1.69
C ARG A 105 -0.62 -3.15 1.94
N ARG A 106 0.04 -2.58 2.96
CA ARG A 106 -0.06 -1.16 3.30
C ARG A 106 0.40 -0.28 2.14
N GLU A 107 1.53 -0.61 1.54
CA GLU A 107 2.12 0.21 0.47
C GLU A 107 1.42 -0.01 -0.87
N LEU A 108 0.89 -1.21 -1.13
CA LEU A 108 0.01 -1.41 -2.29
C LEU A 108 -1.28 -0.59 -2.15
N PHE A 109 -1.86 -0.51 -0.95
CA PHE A 109 -2.99 0.38 -0.68
C PHE A 109 -2.62 1.84 -0.90
N ARG A 110 -1.45 2.29 -0.42
CA ARG A 110 -0.96 3.65 -0.65
C ARG A 110 -0.92 3.98 -2.14
N THR A 111 -0.27 3.14 -2.94
CA THR A 111 -0.17 3.33 -4.39
C THR A 111 -1.55 3.33 -5.06
N THR A 112 -2.43 2.39 -4.73
CA THR A 112 -3.79 2.34 -5.28
C THR A 112 -4.61 3.57 -4.89
N ALA A 113 -4.54 4.02 -3.63
CA ALA A 113 -5.26 5.19 -3.17
C ALA A 113 -4.77 6.47 -3.86
N ALA A 114 -3.44 6.62 -4.02
CA ALA A 114 -2.85 7.75 -4.73
C ALA A 114 -3.28 7.80 -6.19
N ASP A 115 -3.17 6.66 -6.89
CA ASP A 115 -3.60 6.51 -8.29
C ASP A 115 -5.07 6.88 -8.48
N LEU A 116 -5.96 6.41 -7.59
CA LEU A 116 -7.38 6.75 -7.62
C LEU A 116 -7.61 8.24 -7.36
N ILE A 117 -7.02 8.80 -6.31
CA ILE A 117 -7.25 10.19 -5.91
C ILE A 117 -6.71 11.14 -6.98
N ASP A 118 -5.51 10.89 -7.52
CA ASP A 118 -4.93 11.69 -8.59
C ASP A 118 -5.71 11.55 -9.91
N SER A 119 -6.30 10.39 -10.19
CA SER A 119 -7.16 10.19 -11.37
C SER A 119 -8.47 10.98 -11.29
N TYR A 120 -9.08 11.09 -10.11
CA TYR A 120 -10.33 11.84 -9.93
C TYR A 120 -10.12 13.32 -9.65
N GLY A 121 -8.97 13.69 -9.08
CA GLY A 121 -8.70 15.01 -8.54
C GLY A 121 -9.48 15.32 -7.26
N THR A 122 -8.96 16.24 -6.46
CA THR A 122 -9.62 16.89 -5.33
C THR A 122 -9.82 18.38 -5.61
N GLU A 123 -10.48 19.11 -4.71
CA GLU A 123 -10.60 20.57 -4.83
C GLU A 123 -9.23 21.27 -4.86
N ASP A 124 -8.28 20.76 -4.06
CA ASP A 124 -6.93 21.33 -3.92
C ASP A 124 -5.94 20.79 -4.96
N ASN A 125 -6.18 19.61 -5.52
CA ASN A 125 -5.29 18.97 -6.49
C ASN A 125 -6.10 18.44 -7.69
N PRO A 126 -6.16 19.14 -8.83
CA PRO A 126 -6.96 18.72 -9.97
C PRO A 126 -6.50 17.36 -10.52
N ALA A 127 -7.41 16.67 -11.21
CA ALA A 127 -7.13 15.37 -11.78
C ALA A 127 -5.91 15.41 -12.72
N GLU A 128 -5.01 14.44 -12.57
CA GLU A 128 -3.88 14.25 -13.47
C GLU A 128 -4.39 13.93 -14.88
N GLN A 129 -3.94 14.72 -15.86
CA GLN A 129 -4.37 14.61 -17.25
C GLN A 129 -3.45 13.66 -18.04
N ASP A 130 -2.20 13.49 -17.59
CA ASP A 130 -1.26 12.55 -18.19
C ASP A 130 -1.42 11.15 -17.58
N LEU A 131 -2.27 10.34 -18.23
CA LEU A 131 -2.47 8.94 -17.85
C LEU A 131 -1.18 8.11 -17.97
N GLY A 132 -0.25 8.49 -18.86
CA GLY A 132 1.05 7.83 -18.99
C GLY A 132 1.88 8.02 -17.72
N ALA A 133 1.93 9.24 -17.20
CA ALA A 133 2.61 9.55 -15.94
C ALA A 133 2.04 8.77 -14.74
N LEU A 134 0.71 8.56 -14.69
CA LEU A 134 0.08 7.72 -13.67
C LEU A 134 0.51 6.26 -13.79
N VAL A 135 0.46 5.70 -15.01
CA VAL A 135 0.87 4.32 -15.28
C VAL A 135 2.35 4.09 -14.93
N ASP A 136 3.23 5.02 -15.30
CA ASP A 136 4.67 4.93 -15.00
C ASP A 136 4.94 5.00 -13.50
N ARG A 137 4.19 5.85 -12.78
CA ARG A 137 4.29 5.96 -11.32
C ARG A 137 3.85 4.67 -10.64
N VAL A 138 2.72 4.10 -11.03
CA VAL A 138 2.22 2.82 -10.51
C VAL A 138 3.20 1.70 -10.85
N GLY A 139 3.67 1.64 -12.11
CA GLY A 139 4.67 0.69 -12.58
C GLY A 139 5.90 0.68 -11.70
N SER A 140 6.47 1.86 -11.49
CA SER A 140 7.69 2.05 -10.68
C SER A 140 7.44 1.68 -9.22
N ALA A 141 6.37 2.20 -8.61
CA ALA A 141 6.06 1.97 -7.20
C ALA A 141 5.79 0.49 -6.88
N VAL A 142 5.00 -0.20 -7.71
CA VAL A 142 4.70 -1.62 -7.52
C VAL A 142 5.93 -2.49 -7.77
N SER A 143 6.78 -2.11 -8.73
CA SER A 143 8.06 -2.80 -8.99
C SER A 143 9.02 -2.66 -7.82
N ASP A 144 9.21 -1.45 -7.30
CA ASP A 144 10.05 -1.19 -6.13
C ASP A 144 9.54 -1.92 -4.89
N LEU A 145 8.21 -1.92 -4.69
CA LEU A 145 7.59 -2.64 -3.59
C LEU A 145 7.79 -4.15 -3.69
N ASN A 146 7.65 -4.74 -4.88
CA ASN A 146 7.89 -6.16 -5.10
C ASN A 146 9.38 -6.50 -4.95
N ALA A 147 10.30 -5.64 -5.39
CA ALA A 147 11.74 -5.82 -5.16
C ALA A 147 12.06 -5.85 -3.66
N ALA A 148 11.55 -4.89 -2.90
CA ALA A 148 11.73 -4.85 -1.45
C ALA A 148 11.09 -6.05 -0.74
N THR A 149 9.91 -6.49 -1.21
CA THR A 149 9.22 -7.69 -0.71
C THR A 149 10.07 -8.95 -0.93
N VAL A 150 10.62 -9.13 -2.13
CA VAL A 150 11.49 -10.27 -2.47
C VAL A 150 12.77 -10.23 -1.63
N ALA A 151 13.39 -9.06 -1.45
CA ALA A 151 14.56 -8.89 -0.59
C ALA A 151 14.27 -9.29 0.87
N GLY A 152 13.12 -8.87 1.41
CA GLY A 152 12.67 -9.25 2.74
C GLY A 152 12.40 -10.75 2.90
N ALA A 153 11.70 -11.36 1.94
CA ALA A 153 11.43 -12.79 1.94
C ALA A 153 12.72 -13.62 1.83
N LEU A 154 13.64 -13.21 0.95
CA LEU A 154 14.97 -13.82 0.86
C LEU A 154 15.72 -13.70 2.18
N ARG A 155 15.72 -12.52 2.81
CA ARG A 155 16.36 -12.31 4.10
C ARG A 155 15.79 -13.22 5.19
N ALA A 156 14.46 -13.37 5.23
CA ALA A 156 13.79 -14.28 6.18
C ALA A 156 14.20 -15.74 5.96
N ALA A 157 14.19 -16.20 4.71
CA ALA A 157 14.61 -17.56 4.35
C ALA A 157 16.09 -17.82 4.69
N VAL A 158 16.95 -16.83 4.42
CA VAL A 158 18.38 -16.91 4.71
C VAL A 158 18.62 -17.04 6.21
N ARG A 159 17.98 -16.19 7.03
CA ARG A 159 18.10 -16.23 8.49
C ARG A 159 17.69 -17.57 9.07
N ALA A 160 16.59 -18.14 8.60
CA ALA A 160 16.12 -19.43 9.08
C ALA A 160 17.05 -20.60 8.73
N ARG A 161 17.80 -20.53 7.62
CA ARG A 161 18.63 -21.64 7.15
C ARG A 161 20.12 -21.49 7.48
N TRP A 162 20.66 -20.29 7.37
CA TRP A 162 22.10 -20.01 7.45
C TRP A 162 22.45 -18.91 8.47
N GLY A 163 21.47 -18.36 9.19
CA GLY A 163 21.69 -17.21 10.06
C GLY A 163 21.91 -15.92 9.27
N ASP A 164 22.80 -15.05 9.72
CA ASP A 164 22.87 -13.70 9.15
C ASP A 164 23.63 -13.61 7.83
N THR A 165 24.47 -14.59 7.49
CA THR A 165 25.34 -14.53 6.31
C THR A 165 25.06 -15.68 5.35
N LEU A 166 24.86 -15.34 4.07
CA LEU A 166 24.79 -16.34 3.01
C LEU A 166 26.18 -16.97 2.79
N PRO A 167 26.27 -18.30 2.62
CA PRO A 167 27.55 -18.98 2.37
C PRO A 167 28.09 -18.75 0.94
N THR A 168 27.31 -18.12 0.06
CA THR A 168 27.68 -17.85 -1.33
C THR A 168 27.12 -16.51 -1.80
N ARG A 169 27.66 -15.98 -2.90
CA ARG A 169 27.10 -14.83 -3.58
C ARG A 169 25.78 -15.24 -4.25
N PHE A 170 24.73 -14.50 -3.97
CA PHE A 170 23.39 -14.76 -4.48
C PHE A 170 22.81 -13.50 -5.12
N ALA A 171 22.09 -13.65 -6.23
CA ALA A 171 21.42 -12.56 -6.92
C ALA A 171 20.04 -13.01 -7.40
N VAL A 172 19.07 -12.10 -7.35
CA VAL A 172 17.74 -12.27 -7.95
C VAL A 172 17.63 -11.29 -9.10
N ILE A 173 17.29 -11.79 -10.29
CA ILE A 173 17.15 -10.98 -11.50
C ILE A 173 15.66 -10.92 -11.87
N GLY A 174 15.07 -9.74 -11.74
CA GLY A 174 13.72 -9.47 -12.23
C GLY A 174 13.71 -9.39 -13.75
N MET A 175 12.85 -10.18 -14.40
CA MET A 175 12.72 -10.22 -15.86
C MET A 175 11.35 -9.70 -16.32
N GLY A 176 11.20 -9.41 -17.62
CA GLY A 176 9.93 -8.93 -18.19
C GLY A 176 9.47 -7.60 -17.58
N ARG A 177 8.17 -7.46 -17.31
CA ARG A 177 7.60 -6.25 -16.69
C ARG A 177 8.24 -5.89 -15.34
N PHE A 178 8.72 -6.89 -14.59
CA PHE A 178 9.43 -6.59 -13.34
C PHE A 178 10.78 -5.94 -13.61
N GLY A 179 11.55 -6.49 -14.54
CA GLY A 179 12.84 -5.90 -14.95
C GLY A 179 12.69 -4.55 -15.67
N GLY A 180 11.55 -4.34 -16.33
CA GLY A 180 11.20 -3.08 -17.01
C GLY A 180 10.58 -2.01 -16.10
N HIS A 181 10.34 -2.28 -14.81
CA HIS A 181 9.64 -1.36 -13.90
C HIS A 181 8.19 -1.03 -14.30
N GLU A 182 7.47 -1.99 -14.88
CA GLU A 182 6.11 -1.84 -15.43
C GLU A 182 5.11 -2.80 -14.76
N LEU A 183 5.29 -3.11 -13.47
CA LEU A 183 4.35 -3.98 -12.76
C LEU A 183 3.03 -3.25 -12.45
N GLY A 184 1.90 -3.93 -12.65
CA GLY A 184 0.58 -3.46 -12.20
C GLY A 184 0.09 -4.20 -10.97
N TYR A 185 -1.11 -3.84 -10.49
CA TYR A 185 -1.69 -4.38 -9.25
C TYR A 185 -1.93 -5.90 -9.24
N GLY A 186 -2.15 -6.50 -10.41
CA GLY A 186 -2.36 -7.95 -10.56
C GLY A 186 -1.11 -8.75 -10.91
N SER A 187 0.06 -8.10 -10.96
CA SER A 187 1.34 -8.74 -11.27
C SER A 187 1.96 -9.51 -10.10
#